data_AF-A0A2A2N3R2-F1
#
_entry.id   AF-A0A2A2N3R2-F1
#
_cell.length_a   1.000
_cell.length_b   1.000
_cell.length_c   1.000
_cell.angle_alpha   90.00
_cell.angle_beta   90.00
_cell.angle_gamma   90.00
#
_symmetry.space_group_name_H-M   'P 1'
#
loop_
_entity.id
_entity.type
_entity.pdbx_description
1 polymer ?
#
loop_
_entity_poly.entity_id
_entity_poly.type
_entity_poly.pdbx_seq_one_letter_code
_entity_poly.pdbx_strand_id
1 'polypeptide(L)'
;MATGKVVQIIGAVVDVEFPQSNVPSVYDALNVTDSKERLVLEVQQQLGGGVVRCIVMGSSDGLRRGVEVVNTGAPISVPVGTKTLGRIMNVLGDAIDECGEIGAEELYSIHREAPSYEEQSNETALLETGVKVIDLICPFAKGGKIGLFGGAGVGKTVNMMELINNIALQHSGLSVFAGVGERTREGNDFYFEMQEAGVVNIEKPEESKVAMVYGQMNEPPGNRLRVALTGLTMAERFRDEGRDVLLFIDNIYRYTLAGTEVSALLGRMPSAVGYQPTLAEEMGVLQERITSTKQGSITSVQAVYVPADDLTDPSPATTFAHLDATVVLNRNIAAMGLY
;
A
#
# COMPACT_ATOMS: atom_id res chain seq x y z
N MET A 1 27.00 11.47 4.87
CA MET A 1 25.64 11.49 5.47
C MET A 1 25.49 12.79 6.23
N ALA A 2 24.47 13.58 5.88
CA ALA A 2 24.20 14.83 6.57
C ALA A 2 23.43 14.52 7.86
N THR A 3 23.76 15.23 8.94
CA THR A 3 23.04 15.16 10.20
C THR A 3 22.26 16.44 10.43
N GLY A 4 21.04 16.30 10.90
CA GLY A 4 20.14 17.38 11.27
C GLY A 4 19.68 17.24 12.71
N LYS A 5 18.94 18.23 13.20
CA LYS A 5 18.39 18.24 14.56
C LYS A 5 16.90 18.52 14.53
N VAL A 6 16.15 17.79 15.35
CA VAL A 6 14.71 18.03 15.51
C VAL A 6 14.47 19.41 16.13
N VAL A 7 13.75 20.28 15.45
CA VAL A 7 13.42 21.63 15.95
C VAL A 7 12.01 21.74 16.48
N GLN A 8 11.06 20.99 15.91
CA GLN A 8 9.65 21.05 16.26
C GLN A 8 8.97 19.70 16.04
N ILE A 9 8.00 19.38 16.91
CA ILE A 9 7.21 18.15 16.84
C ILE A 9 5.75 18.55 17.06
N ILE A 10 4.88 18.26 16.10
CA ILE A 10 3.43 18.47 16.16
C ILE A 10 2.74 17.15 15.77
N GLY A 11 2.37 16.34 16.76
CA GLY A 11 1.80 15.01 16.51
C GLY A 11 2.74 14.19 15.62
N ALA A 12 2.22 13.70 14.49
CA ALA A 12 2.98 12.91 13.52
C ALA A 12 3.88 13.73 12.57
N VAL A 13 3.92 15.06 12.70
CA VAL A 13 4.77 15.94 11.88
C VAL A 13 5.97 16.41 12.69
N VAL A 14 7.15 16.24 12.13
CA VAL A 14 8.43 16.59 12.75
C VAL A 14 9.20 17.49 11.80
N ASP A 15 9.57 18.68 12.26
CA ASP A 15 10.45 19.58 11.51
C ASP A 15 11.89 19.35 11.98
N VAL A 16 12.81 19.16 11.02
CA VAL A 16 14.22 18.86 11.24
C VAL A 16 15.08 19.90 10.52
N GLU A 17 16.03 20.49 11.23
CA GLU A 17 16.97 21.46 10.67
C GLU A 17 18.27 20.78 10.26
N PHE A 18 18.66 20.93 9.00
CA PHE A 18 19.94 20.50 8.44
C PHE A 18 20.81 21.71 8.07
N PRO A 19 22.14 21.52 7.99
CA PRO A 19 23.01 22.53 7.40
C PRO A 19 22.55 22.88 5.98
N GLN A 20 22.49 24.18 5.64
CA GLN A 20 21.97 24.66 4.35
C GLN A 20 22.70 24.08 3.12
N SER A 21 23.95 23.65 3.29
CA SER A 21 24.72 22.98 2.24
C SER A 21 24.27 21.54 1.96
N ASN A 22 23.47 20.92 2.83
CA ASN A 22 23.07 19.51 2.73
C ASN A 22 21.61 19.29 3.17
N VAL A 23 20.69 20.02 2.53
CA VAL A 23 19.25 19.84 2.77
C VAL A 23 18.76 18.55 2.07
N PRO A 24 18.10 17.62 2.78
CA PRO A 24 17.51 16.42 2.19
C PRO A 24 16.47 16.73 1.11
N SER A 25 16.34 15.83 0.13
CA SER A 25 15.32 15.93 -0.92
C SER A 25 13.94 15.56 -0.39
N VAL A 26 12.88 15.97 -1.10
CA VAL A 26 11.53 15.46 -0.84
C VAL A 26 11.52 13.95 -1.05
N TYR A 27 10.83 13.24 -0.16
CA TYR A 27 10.78 11.78 -0.03
C TYR A 27 12.01 11.09 0.54
N ASP A 28 13.12 11.79 0.81
CA ASP A 28 14.25 11.19 1.53
C ASP A 28 13.80 10.63 2.89
N ALA A 29 14.31 9.45 3.23
CA ALA A 29 14.13 8.85 4.54
C ALA A 29 15.20 9.38 5.51
N LEU A 30 14.79 9.69 6.73
CA LEU A 30 15.67 10.14 7.79
C LEU A 30 15.57 9.21 9.00
N ASN A 31 16.69 8.80 9.57
CA ASN A 31 16.74 7.93 10.74
C ASN A 31 17.02 8.75 12.00
N VAL A 32 16.20 8.58 13.03
CA VAL A 32 16.43 9.17 14.36
C VAL A 32 17.46 8.32 15.12
N THR A 33 18.50 8.93 15.69
CA THR A 33 19.60 8.18 16.32
C THR A 33 19.35 7.77 17.77
N ASP A 34 18.53 8.52 18.51
CA ASP A 34 18.28 8.34 19.96
C ASP A 34 16.92 7.66 20.25
N SER A 35 16.39 6.88 19.29
CA SER A 35 15.15 6.12 19.50
C SER A 35 15.47 4.68 19.92
N LYS A 36 14.75 4.18 20.94
CA LYS A 36 14.88 2.78 21.42
C LYS A 36 14.53 1.76 20.34
N GLU A 37 13.64 2.14 19.45
CA GLU A 37 13.20 1.39 18.26
C GLU A 37 13.54 2.20 17.02
N ARG A 38 13.64 1.54 15.86
CA ARG A 38 13.93 2.20 14.59
C ARG A 38 12.80 3.19 14.26
N LEU A 39 13.08 4.49 14.31
CA LEU A 39 12.13 5.55 13.96
C LEU A 39 12.59 6.26 12.68
N VAL A 40 11.78 6.15 11.64
CA VAL A 40 12.05 6.75 10.33
C VAL A 40 11.14 7.96 10.13
N LEU A 41 11.68 9.04 9.59
CA LEU A 41 10.93 10.22 9.14
C LEU A 41 11.02 10.30 7.62
N GLU A 42 9.92 10.61 6.93
CA GLU A 42 9.93 10.87 5.49
C GLU A 42 9.74 12.36 5.21
N VAL A 43 10.68 12.96 4.48
CA VAL A 43 10.64 14.38 4.11
C VAL A 43 9.47 14.66 3.18
N GLN A 44 8.58 15.60 3.54
CA GLN A 44 7.45 16.02 2.70
C GLN A 44 7.65 17.38 2.05
N GLN A 45 8.30 18.31 2.75
CA GLN A 45 8.44 19.70 2.30
C GLN A 45 9.75 20.30 2.79
N GLN A 46 10.31 21.23 2.01
CA GLN A 46 11.42 22.08 2.43
C GLN A 46 10.85 23.46 2.78
N LEU A 47 10.94 23.86 4.05
CA LEU A 47 10.36 25.12 4.55
C LEU A 47 11.29 26.34 4.32
N GLY A 48 12.57 26.08 4.06
CA GLY A 48 13.61 27.11 3.93
C GLY A 48 14.51 27.19 5.16
N GLY A 49 15.63 27.90 5.03
CA GLY A 49 16.62 28.04 6.13
C GLY A 49 17.35 26.76 6.52
N GLY A 50 17.21 25.67 5.76
CA GLY A 50 17.72 24.34 6.11
C GLY A 50 16.70 23.46 6.84
N VAL A 51 15.48 23.94 7.09
CA VAL A 51 14.43 23.18 7.77
C VAL A 51 13.61 22.38 6.76
N VAL A 52 13.46 21.09 7.04
CA VAL A 52 12.59 20.17 6.31
C VAL A 52 11.46 19.68 7.22
N ARG A 53 10.25 19.61 6.66
CA ARG A 53 9.07 19.07 7.32
C ARG A 53 8.89 17.61 6.95
N CYS A 54 8.82 16.76 7.95
CA CYS A 54 8.76 15.32 7.79
C CYS A 54 7.51 14.72 8.44
N ILE A 55 7.11 13.55 7.98
CA ILE A 55 6.12 12.70 8.65
C ILE A 55 6.84 11.54 9.32
N VAL A 56 6.48 11.25 10.57
CA VAL A 56 7.00 10.10 11.30
C VAL A 56 6.34 8.80 10.85
N MET A 57 7.16 7.76 10.62
CA MET A 57 6.74 6.40 10.30
C MET A 57 6.81 5.52 11.56
N GLY A 58 5.97 5.84 12.55
CA GLY A 58 5.98 5.23 13.88
C GLY A 58 5.47 6.19 14.95
N SER A 59 5.55 5.81 16.23
CA SER A 59 5.14 6.72 17.30
C SER A 59 6.15 7.86 17.48
N SER A 60 5.67 9.11 17.52
CA SER A 60 6.45 10.28 17.92
C SER A 60 6.61 10.41 19.44
N ASP A 61 5.98 9.53 20.22
CA ASP A 61 5.98 9.62 21.67
C ASP A 61 7.39 9.48 22.24
N GLY A 62 7.77 10.43 23.09
CA GLY A 62 9.10 10.46 23.69
C GLY A 62 10.18 11.09 22.79
N LEU A 63 9.88 11.47 21.55
CA LEU A 63 10.79 12.23 20.70
C LEU A 63 11.01 13.64 21.29
N ARG A 64 12.26 14.09 21.29
CA ARG A 64 12.66 15.38 21.89
C ARG A 64 13.28 16.29 20.84
N ARG A 65 13.15 17.59 21.08
CA ARG A 65 13.90 18.60 20.30
C ARG A 65 15.39 18.47 20.58
N GLY A 66 16.19 18.74 19.55
CA GLY A 66 17.65 18.64 19.58
C GLY A 66 18.18 17.22 19.33
N VAL A 67 17.32 16.21 19.24
CA VAL A 67 17.72 14.84 18.85
C VAL A 67 18.30 14.86 17.45
N GLU A 68 19.37 14.11 17.25
CA GLU A 68 20.04 14.00 15.96
C GLU A 68 19.29 13.08 15.01
N VAL A 69 19.26 13.48 13.76
CA VAL A 69 18.58 12.79 12.66
C VAL A 69 19.58 12.66 11.52
N VAL A 70 19.71 11.47 10.95
CA VAL A 70 20.64 11.17 9.87
C VAL A 70 19.86 11.03 8.56
N ASN A 71 20.24 11.78 7.53
CA ASN A 71 19.70 11.58 6.19
C ASN A 71 20.31 10.31 5.56
N THR A 72 19.46 9.40 5.10
CA THR A 72 19.89 8.20 4.35
C THR A 72 20.33 8.56 2.92
N GLY A 73 19.84 9.68 2.37
CA GLY A 73 20.08 10.13 1.00
C GLY A 73 19.26 9.41 -0.06
N ALA A 74 18.26 8.63 0.35
CA ALA A 74 17.34 7.92 -0.52
C ALA A 74 15.96 7.80 0.14
N PRO A 75 14.88 7.57 -0.63
CA PRO A 75 13.58 7.33 -0.04
C PRO A 75 13.51 6.00 0.72
N ILE A 76 12.40 5.79 1.45
CA ILE A 76 12.14 4.52 2.13
C ILE A 76 12.28 3.37 1.12
N SER A 77 13.09 2.39 1.47
CA SER A 77 13.39 1.23 0.63
C SER A 77 13.05 -0.05 1.36
N VAL A 78 12.38 -0.96 0.66
CA VAL A 78 11.76 -2.17 1.21
C VAL A 78 12.31 -3.43 0.53
N PRO A 79 12.40 -4.56 1.24
CA PRO A 79 12.82 -5.82 0.65
C PRO A 79 11.84 -6.31 -0.39
N VAL A 80 12.37 -6.80 -1.50
CA VAL A 80 11.60 -7.33 -2.62
C VAL A 80 12.14 -8.67 -3.09
N GLY A 81 11.36 -9.37 -3.92
CA GLY A 81 11.74 -10.65 -4.52
C GLY A 81 11.12 -11.86 -3.83
N THR A 82 11.46 -13.06 -4.28
CA THR A 82 10.77 -14.30 -3.86
C THR A 82 10.94 -14.63 -2.37
N LYS A 83 11.97 -14.12 -1.72
CA LYS A 83 12.21 -14.29 -0.26
C LYS A 83 11.16 -13.59 0.61
N THR A 84 10.38 -12.67 0.03
CA THR A 84 9.30 -11.98 0.75
C THR A 84 7.99 -12.77 0.73
N LEU A 85 7.90 -13.86 -0.04
CA LEU A 85 6.72 -14.71 -0.11
C LEU A 85 6.52 -15.45 1.22
N GLY A 86 5.27 -15.52 1.68
CA GLY A 86 4.87 -16.08 2.97
C GLY A 86 5.14 -15.18 4.17
N ARG A 87 5.80 -14.03 3.97
CA ARG A 87 6.21 -13.13 5.06
C ARG A 87 5.22 -12.00 5.28
N ILE A 88 5.19 -11.49 6.50
CA ILE A 88 4.44 -10.30 6.89
C ILE A 88 5.40 -9.15 7.16
N MET A 89 5.25 -8.04 6.43
CA MET A 89 6.07 -6.83 6.58
C MET A 89 5.26 -5.63 7.04
N ASN A 90 5.94 -4.70 7.71
CA ASN A 90 5.41 -3.36 7.98
C ASN A 90 5.68 -2.41 6.79
N VAL A 91 5.27 -1.14 6.92
CA VAL A 91 5.48 -0.10 5.90
C VAL A 91 6.95 0.15 5.53
N LEU A 92 7.87 -0.04 6.48
CA LEU A 92 9.32 0.15 6.30
C LEU A 92 10.01 -1.09 5.70
N GLY A 93 9.27 -2.19 5.53
CA GLY A 93 9.81 -3.45 5.05
C GLY A 93 10.43 -4.34 6.13
N ASP A 94 10.29 -4.00 7.41
CA ASP A 94 10.74 -4.87 8.49
C ASP A 94 9.72 -6.01 8.71
N ALA A 95 10.20 -7.22 9.00
CA ALA A 95 9.34 -8.37 9.27
C ALA A 95 8.63 -8.25 10.63
N ILE A 96 7.34 -8.58 10.66
CA ILE A 96 6.48 -8.54 11.85
C ILE A 96 5.81 -9.88 12.16
N ASP A 97 6.24 -10.96 11.50
CA ASP A 97 5.71 -12.33 11.63
C ASP A 97 6.50 -13.21 12.61
N GLU A 98 7.47 -12.65 13.34
CA GLU A 98 8.36 -13.39 14.26
C GLU A 98 9.15 -14.55 13.60
N CYS A 99 9.18 -14.62 12.27
CA CYS A 99 9.86 -15.69 11.52
C CYS A 99 11.32 -15.34 11.17
N GLY A 100 11.95 -14.45 11.96
CA GLY A 100 13.32 -13.98 11.75
C GLY A 100 13.47 -12.97 10.60
N GLU A 101 14.69 -12.77 10.11
CA GLU A 101 14.96 -11.85 8.99
C GLU A 101 14.41 -12.39 7.65
N ILE A 102 14.11 -11.49 6.71
CA ILE A 102 13.55 -11.86 5.39
C ILE A 102 14.63 -12.47 4.49
N GLY A 103 15.88 -12.01 4.61
CA GLY A 103 16.98 -12.47 3.76
C GLY A 103 16.83 -12.06 2.30
N ALA A 104 16.14 -10.95 2.02
CA ALA A 104 16.04 -10.39 0.68
C ALA A 104 17.38 -9.85 0.20
N GLU A 105 17.69 -10.09 -1.07
CA GLU A 105 18.95 -9.68 -1.71
C GLU A 105 18.89 -8.25 -2.25
N GLU A 106 17.68 -7.77 -2.55
CA GLU A 106 17.44 -6.48 -3.19
C GLU A 106 16.47 -5.63 -2.35
N LEU A 107 16.70 -4.32 -2.36
CA LEU A 107 15.84 -3.31 -1.74
C LEU A 107 15.38 -2.33 -2.82
N TYR A 108 14.08 -2.09 -2.92
CA TYR A 108 13.50 -1.13 -3.87
C TYR A 108 12.89 0.06 -3.12
N SER A 109 13.03 1.25 -3.70
CA SER A 109 12.38 2.44 -3.19
C SER A 109 10.87 2.38 -3.38
N ILE A 110 10.10 2.81 -2.38
CA ILE A 110 8.63 2.87 -2.48
C ILE A 110 8.12 4.00 -3.39
N HIS A 111 8.96 5.00 -3.63
CA HIS A 111 8.68 6.15 -4.49
C HIS A 111 9.29 5.92 -5.87
N ARG A 112 8.45 5.57 -6.85
CA ARG A 112 8.84 5.32 -8.23
C ARG A 112 7.86 5.98 -9.17
N GLU A 113 8.34 6.30 -10.36
CA GLU A 113 7.49 6.81 -11.44
C GLU A 113 6.64 5.68 -12.04
N ALA A 114 5.48 6.05 -12.57
CA ALA A 114 4.65 5.12 -13.33
C ALA A 114 5.35 4.71 -14.64
N PRO A 115 5.09 3.49 -15.16
CA PRO A 115 5.67 3.07 -16.43
C PRO A 115 5.32 4.04 -17.56
N SER A 116 6.30 4.33 -18.41
CA SER A 116 6.15 5.26 -19.53
C SER A 116 5.15 4.73 -20.57
N TYR A 117 4.60 5.62 -21.40
CA TYR A 117 3.66 5.24 -22.46
C TYR A 117 4.21 4.15 -23.40
N GLU A 118 5.52 4.17 -23.67
CA GLU A 118 6.16 3.17 -24.53
C GLU A 118 6.25 1.77 -23.88
N GLU A 119 6.21 1.68 -22.55
CA GLU A 119 6.31 0.42 -21.80
C GLU A 119 4.95 -0.24 -21.58
N GLN A 120 3.86 0.51 -21.73
CA GLN A 120 2.50 0.01 -21.57
C GLN A 120 2.19 -1.09 -22.60
N SER A 121 1.50 -2.14 -22.17
CA SER A 121 0.99 -3.17 -23.06
C SER A 121 -0.34 -2.74 -23.68
N ASN A 122 -0.53 -3.04 -24.97
CA ASN A 122 -1.80 -2.84 -25.67
C ASN A 122 -2.66 -4.11 -25.71
N GLU A 123 -2.20 -5.21 -25.11
CA GLU A 123 -2.91 -6.49 -25.15
C GLU A 123 -4.04 -6.53 -24.13
N THR A 124 -5.27 -6.70 -24.61
CA THR A 124 -6.45 -6.98 -23.77
C THR A 124 -6.66 -8.49 -23.69
N ALA A 125 -6.06 -9.11 -22.68
CA ALA A 125 -6.32 -10.51 -22.33
C ALA A 125 -7.30 -10.59 -21.15
N LEU A 126 -8.14 -11.63 -21.11
CA LEU A 126 -9.01 -11.90 -19.97
C LEU A 126 -8.25 -12.68 -18.89
N LEU A 127 -8.58 -12.41 -17.64
CA LEU A 127 -8.14 -13.16 -16.48
C LEU A 127 -9.33 -14.02 -16.00
N GLU A 128 -9.21 -15.34 -16.17
CA GLU A 128 -10.21 -16.29 -15.72
C GLU A 128 -10.11 -16.44 -14.19
N THR A 129 -11.18 -16.12 -13.48
CA THR A 129 -11.20 -16.13 -12.02
C THR A 129 -11.75 -17.42 -11.41
N GLY A 130 -12.49 -18.21 -12.20
CA GLY A 130 -13.21 -19.39 -11.74
C GLY A 130 -14.54 -19.04 -11.05
N VAL A 131 -14.85 -17.76 -10.87
CA VAL A 131 -16.08 -17.30 -10.24
C VAL A 131 -17.11 -16.97 -11.31
N LYS A 132 -18.16 -17.80 -11.41
CA LYS A 132 -19.18 -17.73 -12.47
C LYS A 132 -19.73 -16.33 -12.73
N VAL A 133 -20.07 -15.57 -11.69
CA VAL A 133 -20.67 -14.23 -11.85
C VAL A 133 -19.64 -13.22 -12.38
N ILE A 134 -18.38 -13.34 -11.98
CA ILE A 134 -17.28 -12.50 -12.45
C ILE A 134 -16.99 -12.86 -13.91
N ASP A 135 -16.69 -14.12 -14.19
CA ASP A 135 -16.29 -14.55 -15.54
C ASP A 135 -17.39 -14.36 -16.60
N LEU A 136 -18.68 -14.40 -16.20
CA LEU A 136 -19.80 -14.24 -17.13
C LEU A 136 -20.26 -12.78 -17.29
N ILE A 137 -20.38 -12.02 -16.20
CA ILE A 137 -21.04 -10.70 -16.21
C ILE A 137 -20.02 -9.55 -16.19
N CYS A 138 -18.91 -9.70 -15.46
CA CYS A 138 -17.92 -8.65 -15.25
C CYS A 138 -16.51 -9.26 -15.34
N PRO A 139 -16.11 -9.76 -16.52
CA PRO A 139 -14.85 -10.49 -16.67
C PRO A 139 -13.67 -9.55 -16.42
N PHE A 140 -12.66 -10.03 -15.72
CA PHE A 140 -11.49 -9.22 -15.40
C PHE A 140 -10.53 -9.18 -16.58
N ALA A 141 -10.02 -7.99 -16.88
CA ALA A 141 -8.91 -7.83 -17.80
C ALA A 141 -7.59 -8.07 -17.05
N LYS A 142 -6.66 -8.78 -17.70
CA LYS A 142 -5.30 -8.97 -17.20
C LYS A 142 -4.56 -7.63 -17.17
N GLY A 143 -4.04 -7.25 -16.02
CA GLY A 143 -3.50 -5.91 -15.77
C GLY A 143 -4.53 -4.86 -15.39
N GLY A 144 -5.80 -5.26 -15.32
CA GLY A 144 -6.89 -4.36 -14.98
C GLY A 144 -6.90 -3.98 -13.51
N LYS A 145 -7.60 -2.88 -13.22
CA LYS A 145 -7.88 -2.39 -11.87
C LYS A 145 -9.34 -2.67 -11.54
N ILE A 146 -9.56 -3.55 -10.57
CA ILE A 146 -10.89 -3.98 -10.15
C ILE A 146 -11.24 -3.35 -8.81
N GLY A 147 -12.40 -2.70 -8.73
CA GLY A 147 -12.98 -2.23 -7.47
C GLY A 147 -13.98 -3.23 -6.90
N LEU A 148 -13.70 -3.75 -5.71
CA LEU A 148 -14.65 -4.50 -4.88
C LEU A 148 -15.36 -3.55 -3.93
N PHE A 149 -16.59 -3.20 -4.26
CA PHE A 149 -17.45 -2.32 -3.46
C PHE A 149 -18.32 -3.15 -2.53
N GLY A 150 -18.48 -2.70 -1.29
CA GLY A 150 -19.40 -3.36 -0.38
C GLY A 150 -19.31 -2.85 1.05
N GLY A 151 -20.44 -2.92 1.75
CA GLY A 151 -20.50 -2.62 3.18
C GLY A 151 -19.75 -3.66 4.03
N ALA A 152 -19.74 -3.47 5.34
CA ALA A 152 -19.23 -4.50 6.26
C ALA A 152 -20.12 -5.76 6.20
N GLY A 153 -19.49 -6.94 6.22
CA GLY A 153 -20.15 -8.24 6.33
C GLY A 153 -20.75 -8.83 5.06
N VAL A 154 -20.48 -8.26 3.87
CA VAL A 154 -21.00 -8.77 2.58
C VAL A 154 -20.07 -9.78 1.89
N GLY A 155 -19.02 -10.25 2.56
CA GLY A 155 -18.10 -11.26 2.02
C GLY A 155 -16.92 -10.74 1.19
N LYS A 156 -16.48 -9.47 1.37
CA LYS A 156 -15.32 -8.90 0.64
C LYS A 156 -14.04 -9.73 0.81
N THR A 157 -13.66 -10.00 2.05
CA THR A 157 -12.45 -10.78 2.37
C THR A 157 -12.54 -12.19 1.80
N VAL A 158 -13.70 -12.85 1.93
CA VAL A 158 -13.94 -14.20 1.39
C VAL A 158 -13.77 -14.22 -0.14
N ASN A 159 -14.34 -13.25 -0.85
CA ASN A 159 -14.15 -13.13 -2.29
C ASN A 159 -12.68 -12.90 -2.66
N MET A 160 -11.95 -12.07 -1.90
CA MET A 160 -10.52 -11.86 -2.14
C MET A 160 -9.71 -13.14 -1.91
N MET A 161 -9.98 -13.89 -0.84
CA MET A 161 -9.30 -15.16 -0.58
C MET A 161 -9.56 -16.19 -1.67
N GLU A 162 -10.82 -16.30 -2.12
CA GLU A 162 -11.19 -17.21 -3.19
C GLU A 162 -10.51 -16.84 -4.51
N LEU A 163 -10.41 -15.54 -4.83
CA LEU A 163 -9.66 -15.06 -6.00
C LEU A 163 -8.17 -15.38 -5.88
N ILE A 164 -7.55 -15.17 -4.71
CA ILE A 164 -6.16 -15.55 -4.45
C ILE A 164 -5.97 -17.04 -4.69
N ASN A 165 -6.82 -17.88 -4.09
CA ASN A 165 -6.71 -19.33 -4.17
C ASN A 165 -6.89 -19.82 -5.61
N ASN A 166 -7.96 -19.42 -6.29
CA ASN A 166 -8.23 -19.87 -7.66
C ASN A 166 -7.14 -19.44 -8.63
N ILE A 167 -6.67 -18.20 -8.52
CA ILE A 167 -5.65 -17.70 -9.45
C ILE A 167 -4.27 -18.24 -9.08
N ALA A 168 -3.92 -18.42 -7.81
CA ALA A 168 -2.65 -19.03 -7.40
C ALA A 168 -2.55 -20.52 -7.77
N LEU A 169 -3.68 -21.24 -7.81
CA LEU A 169 -3.74 -22.64 -8.22
C LEU A 169 -3.76 -22.81 -9.75
N GLN A 170 -4.53 -21.98 -10.46
CA GLN A 170 -4.73 -22.08 -11.92
C GLN A 170 -3.61 -21.39 -12.71
N HIS A 171 -3.13 -20.25 -12.21
CA HIS A 171 -2.05 -19.48 -12.81
C HIS A 171 -0.80 -19.58 -11.93
N SER A 172 0.38 -19.71 -12.54
CA SER A 172 1.67 -19.67 -11.82
C SER A 172 2.03 -18.25 -11.32
N GLY A 173 1.03 -17.42 -11.05
CA GLY A 173 1.14 -16.04 -10.61
C GLY A 173 1.47 -15.93 -9.13
N LEU A 174 2.01 -14.77 -8.76
CA LEU A 174 2.27 -14.42 -7.36
C LEU A 174 1.26 -13.37 -6.92
N SER A 175 0.95 -13.35 -5.63
CA SER A 175 0.05 -12.36 -5.05
C SER A 175 0.78 -11.47 -4.05
N VAL A 176 0.35 -10.22 -3.96
CA VAL A 176 0.76 -9.30 -2.90
C VAL A 176 -0.48 -8.74 -2.24
N PHE A 177 -0.54 -8.83 -0.92
CA PHE A 177 -1.62 -8.27 -0.13
C PHE A 177 -1.13 -7.03 0.62
N ALA A 178 -1.79 -5.90 0.43
CA ALA A 178 -1.54 -4.65 1.10
C ALA A 178 -2.73 -4.29 2.01
N GLY A 179 -2.57 -4.55 3.30
CA GLY A 179 -3.52 -4.21 4.36
C GLY A 179 -3.38 -2.76 4.79
N VAL A 180 -4.06 -1.85 4.09
CA VAL A 180 -4.10 -0.41 4.33
C VAL A 180 -5.17 -0.05 5.37
N GLY A 181 -4.76 0.25 6.58
CA GLY A 181 -5.65 0.70 7.65
C GLY A 181 -6.72 -0.33 8.02
N GLU A 182 -6.36 -1.61 7.98
CA GLU A 182 -7.22 -2.73 8.37
C GLU A 182 -7.11 -3.04 9.87
N ARG A 183 -8.12 -3.74 10.39
CA ARG A 183 -8.10 -4.18 11.79
C ARG A 183 -7.08 -5.30 11.95
N THR A 184 -6.30 -5.24 13.03
CA THR A 184 -5.32 -6.28 13.39
C THR A 184 -5.94 -7.68 13.45
N ARG A 185 -7.18 -7.78 13.98
CA ARG A 185 -7.92 -9.05 13.99
C ARG A 185 -8.18 -9.59 12.58
N GLU A 186 -8.62 -8.74 11.65
CA GLU A 186 -8.96 -9.15 10.28
C GLU A 186 -7.70 -9.58 9.52
N GLY A 187 -6.57 -8.90 9.72
CA GLY A 187 -5.28 -9.32 9.16
C GLY A 187 -4.75 -10.64 9.74
N ASN A 188 -4.95 -10.86 11.05
CA ASN A 188 -4.58 -12.12 11.71
C ASN A 188 -5.42 -13.29 11.18
N ASP A 189 -6.74 -13.11 11.11
CA ASP A 189 -7.67 -14.14 10.61
C ASP A 189 -7.32 -14.48 9.15
N PHE A 190 -7.08 -13.47 8.30
CA PHE A 190 -6.64 -13.65 6.92
C PHE A 190 -5.32 -14.42 6.80
N TYR A 191 -4.35 -14.16 7.68
CA TYR A 191 -3.07 -14.87 7.67
C TYR A 191 -3.25 -16.38 7.97
N PHE A 192 -4.04 -16.73 8.98
CA PHE A 192 -4.31 -18.13 9.30
C PHE A 192 -5.16 -18.82 8.23
N GLU A 193 -6.16 -18.14 7.66
CA GLU A 193 -6.95 -18.68 6.54
C GLU A 193 -6.06 -18.98 5.31
N MET A 194 -5.08 -18.12 5.03
CA MET A 194 -4.09 -18.35 3.95
C MET A 194 -3.16 -19.54 4.24
N GLN A 195 -2.85 -19.81 5.51
CA GLN A 195 -2.10 -20.99 5.90
C GLN A 195 -2.93 -22.27 5.77
N GLU A 196 -4.17 -22.24 6.23
CA GLU A 196 -5.10 -23.38 6.10
C GLU A 196 -5.40 -23.72 4.64
N ALA A 197 -5.50 -22.70 3.78
CA ALA A 197 -5.66 -22.88 2.33
C ALA A 197 -4.37 -23.34 1.62
N GLY A 198 -3.22 -23.37 2.31
CA GLY A 198 -1.93 -23.76 1.73
C GLY A 198 -1.30 -22.71 0.81
N VAL A 199 -1.82 -21.48 0.80
CA VAL A 199 -1.27 -20.35 0.03
C VAL A 199 -0.01 -19.80 0.71
N VAL A 200 0.01 -19.81 2.04
CA VAL A 200 1.18 -19.51 2.88
C VAL A 200 1.67 -20.80 3.52
N ASN A 201 2.95 -21.12 3.31
CA ASN A 201 3.59 -22.27 3.92
C ASN A 201 4.73 -21.80 4.84
N ILE A 202 4.53 -21.95 6.16
CA ILE A 202 5.53 -21.57 7.17
C ILE A 202 6.73 -22.53 7.16
N GLU A 203 6.48 -23.84 6.96
CA GLU A 203 7.53 -24.86 6.98
C GLU A 203 8.44 -24.75 5.75
N LYS A 204 7.86 -24.34 4.61
CA LYS A 204 8.56 -24.11 3.34
C LYS A 204 8.18 -22.77 2.74
N PRO A 205 8.77 -21.67 3.22
CA PRO A 205 8.47 -20.32 2.74
C PRO A 205 8.58 -20.17 1.21
N GLU A 206 9.48 -20.91 0.57
CA GLU A 206 9.66 -20.94 -0.89
C GLU A 206 8.46 -21.46 -1.69
N GLU A 207 7.56 -22.23 -1.07
CA GLU A 207 6.33 -22.71 -1.71
C GLU A 207 5.18 -21.70 -1.57
N SER A 208 5.32 -20.68 -0.73
CA SER A 208 4.31 -19.64 -0.52
C SER A 208 4.08 -18.80 -1.78
N LYS A 209 2.83 -18.37 -2.00
CA LYS A 209 2.42 -17.63 -3.20
C LYS A 209 2.04 -16.17 -2.94
N VAL A 210 1.96 -15.76 -1.68
CA VAL A 210 1.54 -14.41 -1.29
C VAL A 210 2.59 -13.73 -0.43
N ALA A 211 2.94 -12.48 -0.75
CA ALA A 211 3.66 -11.59 0.16
C ALA A 211 2.66 -10.62 0.83
N MET A 212 2.79 -10.39 2.14
CA MET A 212 1.83 -9.57 2.88
C MET A 212 2.52 -8.34 3.48
N VAL A 213 1.87 -7.19 3.32
CA VAL A 213 2.29 -5.91 3.91
C VAL A 213 1.11 -5.35 4.70
N TYR A 214 1.34 -5.00 5.96
CA TYR A 214 0.31 -4.40 6.81
C TYR A 214 0.73 -3.03 7.31
N GLY A 215 -0.25 -2.13 7.34
CA GLY A 215 -0.19 -0.81 7.96
C GLY A 215 -1.52 -0.61 8.67
N GLN A 216 -1.61 -1.06 9.91
CA GLN A 216 -2.86 -1.28 10.61
C GLN A 216 -3.54 0.02 11.08
N MET A 217 -4.81 -0.06 11.52
CA MET A 217 -5.55 1.11 12.01
C MET A 217 -4.92 1.79 13.24
N ASN A 218 -4.21 1.05 14.08
CA ASN A 218 -3.50 1.57 15.25
C ASN A 218 -2.20 2.31 14.89
N GLU A 219 -1.75 2.22 13.64
CA GLU A 219 -0.55 2.90 13.18
C GLU A 219 -0.82 4.37 12.81
N PRO A 220 0.21 5.24 12.91
CA PRO A 220 0.11 6.63 12.49
C PRO A 220 -0.36 6.78 11.04
N PRO A 221 -0.95 7.94 10.69
CA PRO A 221 -1.42 8.17 9.33
C PRO A 221 -0.29 8.12 8.28
N GLY A 222 0.97 8.43 8.66
CA GLY A 222 2.12 8.27 7.77
C GLY A 222 2.30 6.83 7.27
N ASN A 223 2.25 5.86 8.18
CA ASN A 223 2.36 4.44 7.84
C ASN A 223 1.22 4.01 6.91
N ARG A 224 -0.02 4.36 7.27
CA ARG A 224 -1.21 4.03 6.47
C ARG A 224 -1.17 4.66 5.07
N LEU A 225 -0.60 5.85 4.93
CA LEU A 225 -0.47 6.52 3.65
C LEU A 225 0.62 5.88 2.76
N ARG A 226 1.63 5.21 3.32
CA ARG A 226 2.74 4.63 2.54
C ARG A 226 2.65 3.12 2.33
N VAL A 227 1.90 2.39 3.15
CA VAL A 227 1.82 0.93 3.07
C VAL A 227 1.31 0.42 1.71
N ALA A 228 0.40 1.14 1.05
CA ALA A 228 -0.05 0.79 -0.30
C ALA A 228 1.09 0.84 -1.33
N LEU A 229 2.00 1.82 -1.21
CA LEU A 229 3.18 1.94 -2.07
C LEU A 229 4.20 0.84 -1.78
N THR A 230 4.34 0.43 -0.52
CA THR A 230 5.18 -0.71 -0.13
C THR A 230 4.70 -1.98 -0.82
N GLY A 231 3.42 -2.33 -0.69
CA GLY A 231 2.85 -3.50 -1.37
C GLY A 231 2.95 -3.43 -2.89
N LEU A 232 2.69 -2.26 -3.47
CA LEU A 232 2.86 -2.04 -4.91
C LEU A 232 4.31 -2.24 -5.37
N THR A 233 5.29 -1.77 -4.61
CA THR A 233 6.72 -1.90 -4.96
C THR A 233 7.16 -3.37 -5.01
N MET A 234 6.61 -4.20 -4.13
CA MET A 234 6.82 -5.65 -4.15
C MET A 234 6.16 -6.28 -5.38
N ALA A 235 4.94 -5.87 -5.72
CA ALA A 235 4.24 -6.34 -6.90
C ALA A 235 4.96 -5.93 -8.21
N GLU A 236 5.48 -4.70 -8.27
CA GLU A 236 6.29 -4.21 -9.39
C GLU A 236 7.54 -5.06 -9.59
N ARG A 237 8.24 -5.45 -8.51
CA ARG A 237 9.40 -6.32 -8.64
C ARG A 237 9.06 -7.64 -9.32
N PHE A 238 7.91 -8.25 -9.00
CA PHE A 238 7.47 -9.49 -9.63
C PHE A 238 6.99 -9.26 -11.07
N ARG A 239 6.32 -8.14 -11.35
CA ARG A 239 5.92 -7.75 -12.71
C ARG A 239 7.14 -7.60 -13.62
N ASP A 240 8.17 -6.93 -13.12
CA ASP A 240 9.40 -6.65 -13.86
C ASP A 240 10.25 -7.93 -14.08
N GLU A 241 9.98 -9.03 -13.36
CA GLU A 241 10.49 -10.39 -13.70
C GLU A 241 9.74 -11.05 -14.88
N GLY A 242 8.68 -10.40 -15.36
CA GLY A 242 7.79 -10.92 -16.38
C GLY A 242 6.72 -11.86 -15.85
N ARG A 243 6.32 -11.70 -14.57
CA ARG A 243 5.22 -12.46 -13.98
C ARG A 243 3.91 -11.69 -14.07
N ASP A 244 2.84 -12.47 -13.97
CA ASP A 244 1.50 -11.96 -13.73
C ASP A 244 1.25 -11.95 -12.23
N VAL A 245 0.96 -10.76 -11.71
CA VAL A 245 0.88 -10.49 -10.28
C VAL A 245 -0.53 -10.03 -9.95
N LEU A 246 -1.07 -10.56 -8.86
CA LEU A 246 -2.27 -10.01 -8.25
C LEU A 246 -1.91 -9.10 -7.09
N LEU A 247 -2.40 -7.86 -7.13
CA LEU A 247 -2.24 -6.92 -6.03
C LEU A 247 -3.59 -6.72 -5.34
N PHE A 248 -3.68 -7.10 -4.08
CA PHE A 248 -4.85 -6.85 -3.25
C PHE A 248 -4.60 -5.63 -2.37
N ILE A 249 -5.50 -4.63 -2.44
CA ILE A 249 -5.45 -3.45 -1.58
C ILE A 249 -6.72 -3.39 -0.76
N ASP A 250 -6.63 -3.71 0.52
CA ASP A 250 -7.74 -3.55 1.48
C ASP A 250 -7.27 -2.60 2.57
N ASN A 251 -7.72 -1.35 2.68
CA ASN A 251 -8.72 -0.68 1.86
C ASN A 251 -8.18 0.59 1.19
N ILE A 252 -8.45 0.78 -0.11
CA ILE A 252 -7.97 1.99 -0.83
C ILE A 252 -8.58 3.29 -0.27
N TYR A 253 -9.78 3.24 0.30
CA TYR A 253 -10.36 4.40 0.98
C TYR A 253 -9.53 4.84 2.19
N ARG A 254 -8.89 3.90 2.91
CA ARG A 254 -8.05 4.20 4.08
C ARG A 254 -6.75 4.89 3.69
N TYR A 255 -6.24 4.63 2.48
CA TYR A 255 -5.13 5.39 1.90
C TYR A 255 -5.52 6.87 1.75
N THR A 256 -6.68 7.14 1.14
CA THR A 256 -7.21 8.50 1.00
C THR A 256 -7.42 9.20 2.34
N LEU A 257 -8.03 8.50 3.30
CA LEU A 257 -8.29 9.04 4.64
C LEU A 257 -7.00 9.40 5.37
N ALA A 258 -5.98 8.54 5.29
CA ALA A 258 -4.66 8.82 5.85
C ALA A 258 -4.01 10.05 5.18
N GLY A 259 -4.20 10.22 3.87
CA GLY A 259 -3.74 11.41 3.12
C GLY A 259 -4.41 12.70 3.60
N THR A 260 -5.71 12.64 3.90
CA THR A 260 -6.45 13.78 4.49
C THR A 260 -5.90 14.16 5.87
N GLU A 261 -5.67 13.17 6.74
CA GLU A 261 -5.09 13.39 8.07
C GLU A 261 -3.68 14.01 7.98
N VAL A 262 -2.83 13.45 7.12
CA VAL A 262 -1.48 13.97 6.86
C VAL A 262 -1.52 15.40 6.31
N SER A 263 -2.38 15.67 5.33
CA SER A 263 -2.51 16.97 4.70
C SER A 263 -2.90 18.06 5.70
N ALA A 264 -3.82 17.74 6.62
CA ALA A 264 -4.21 18.63 7.70
C ALA A 264 -3.03 18.93 8.64
N LEU A 265 -2.25 17.92 9.03
CA LEU A 265 -1.07 18.10 9.88
C LEU A 265 0.04 18.90 9.20
N LEU A 266 0.18 18.79 7.88
CA LEU A 266 1.13 19.59 7.09
C LEU A 266 0.69 21.07 6.94
N GLY A 267 -0.52 21.42 7.36
CA GLY A 267 -1.07 22.77 7.29
C GLY A 267 -1.57 23.17 5.90
N ARG A 268 -1.91 22.19 5.05
CA ARG A 268 -2.53 22.45 3.74
C ARG A 268 -3.99 22.86 3.95
N MET A 269 -4.49 23.80 3.14
CA MET A 269 -5.92 24.13 3.15
C MET A 269 -6.73 22.93 2.64
N PRO A 270 -7.80 22.52 3.36
CA PRO A 270 -8.64 21.42 2.93
C PRO A 270 -9.45 21.80 1.68
N SER A 271 -9.75 20.79 0.86
CA SER A 271 -10.57 20.88 -0.34
C SER A 271 -12.03 20.48 -0.04
N ALA A 272 -12.79 20.12 -1.07
CA ALA A 272 -14.16 19.65 -0.97
C ALA A 272 -14.31 18.53 0.08
N VAL A 273 -15.34 18.63 0.92
CA VAL A 273 -15.70 17.64 1.97
C VAL A 273 -14.57 17.41 3.00
N GLY A 274 -13.52 18.22 3.00
CA GLY A 274 -12.40 18.13 3.94
C GLY A 274 -11.20 17.31 3.44
N TYR A 275 -11.23 16.78 2.22
CA TYR A 275 -10.13 16.02 1.64
C TYR A 275 -8.89 16.88 1.36
N GLN A 276 -7.74 16.23 1.15
CA GLN A 276 -6.52 16.92 0.76
C GLN A 276 -6.64 17.56 -0.64
N PRO A 277 -6.01 18.72 -0.89
CA PRO A 277 -6.02 19.34 -2.21
C PRO A 277 -5.27 18.51 -3.26
N THR A 278 -4.38 17.62 -2.83
CA THR A 278 -3.56 16.71 -3.65
C THR A 278 -4.21 15.35 -3.91
N LEU A 279 -5.51 15.19 -3.62
CA LEU A 279 -6.18 13.88 -3.64
C LEU A 279 -6.04 13.15 -4.99
N ALA A 280 -6.34 13.85 -6.08
CA ALA A 280 -6.28 13.28 -7.42
C ALA A 280 -4.83 12.94 -7.84
N GLU A 281 -3.86 13.76 -7.44
CA GLU A 281 -2.45 13.54 -7.73
C GLU A 281 -1.92 12.31 -6.97
N GLU A 282 -2.15 12.25 -5.66
CA GLU A 282 -1.72 11.12 -4.81
C GLU A 282 -2.35 9.80 -5.27
N MET A 283 -3.66 9.82 -5.59
CA MET A 283 -4.34 8.67 -6.15
C MET A 283 -3.75 8.28 -7.51
N GLY A 284 -3.50 9.24 -8.40
CA GLY A 284 -2.91 8.99 -9.71
C GLY A 284 -1.52 8.37 -9.63
N VAL A 285 -0.65 8.87 -8.75
CA VAL A 285 0.71 8.32 -8.55
C VAL A 285 0.66 6.85 -8.12
N LEU A 286 -0.30 6.47 -7.27
CA LEU A 286 -0.49 5.08 -6.87
C LEU A 286 -1.11 4.23 -8.00
N GLN A 287 -2.20 4.70 -8.59
CA GLN A 287 -3.00 3.93 -9.54
C GLN A 287 -2.30 3.74 -10.89
N GLU A 288 -1.57 4.72 -11.40
CA GLU A 288 -0.93 4.63 -12.73
C GLU A 288 0.27 3.68 -12.76
N ARG A 289 0.84 3.37 -11.59
CA ARG A 289 1.88 2.33 -11.44
C ARG A 289 1.31 0.91 -11.51
N ILE A 290 0.04 0.75 -11.16
CA ILE A 290 -0.69 -0.52 -11.27
C ILE A 290 -1.13 -0.67 -12.72
N THR A 291 -0.34 -1.36 -13.53
CA THR A 291 -0.65 -1.54 -14.95
C THR A 291 0.10 -2.75 -15.52
N SER A 292 -0.32 -3.17 -16.71
CA SER A 292 0.41 -4.11 -17.56
C SER A 292 1.51 -3.41 -18.35
N THR A 293 2.72 -3.91 -18.21
CA THR A 293 3.84 -3.52 -19.08
C THR A 293 4.08 -4.60 -20.13
N LYS A 294 4.99 -4.33 -21.06
CA LYS A 294 5.46 -5.34 -22.04
C LYS A 294 6.17 -6.54 -21.40
N GLN A 295 6.61 -6.43 -20.15
CA GLN A 295 7.33 -7.50 -19.45
C GLN A 295 6.36 -8.41 -18.69
N GLY A 296 5.44 -7.83 -17.91
CA GLY A 296 4.51 -8.57 -17.07
C GLY A 296 3.28 -7.74 -16.74
N SER A 297 2.41 -8.26 -15.87
CA SER A 297 1.15 -7.60 -15.53
C SER A 297 0.90 -7.52 -14.03
N ILE A 298 0.28 -6.42 -13.58
CA ILE A 298 -0.29 -6.30 -12.23
C ILE A 298 -1.78 -6.14 -12.40
N THR A 299 -2.54 -7.17 -12.05
CA THR A 299 -3.99 -7.06 -11.93
C THR A 299 -4.31 -6.70 -10.48
N SER A 300 -4.98 -5.59 -10.24
CA SER A 300 -5.29 -5.17 -8.86
C SER A 300 -6.74 -5.41 -8.49
N VAL A 301 -6.97 -5.89 -7.28
CA VAL A 301 -8.29 -6.04 -6.68
C VAL A 301 -8.31 -5.17 -5.42
N GLN A 302 -9.06 -4.08 -5.50
CA GLN A 302 -9.05 -3.02 -4.50
C GLN A 302 -10.39 -2.99 -3.80
N ALA A 303 -10.40 -3.22 -2.48
CA ALA A 303 -11.60 -3.02 -1.70
C ALA A 303 -11.85 -1.51 -1.56
N VAL A 304 -13.02 -1.05 -1.97
CA VAL A 304 -13.42 0.36 -1.90
C VAL A 304 -14.57 0.50 -0.91
N TYR A 305 -14.30 1.18 0.20
CA TYR A 305 -15.34 1.60 1.13
C TYR A 305 -16.01 2.89 0.62
N VAL A 306 -17.34 2.89 0.53
CA VAL A 306 -18.14 4.05 0.16
C VAL A 306 -18.67 4.71 1.44
N PRO A 307 -18.23 5.93 1.79
CA PRO A 307 -18.71 6.62 2.97
C PRO A 307 -20.20 6.94 2.85
N ALA A 308 -20.98 6.57 3.87
CA ALA A 308 -22.42 6.84 3.93
C ALA A 308 -23.22 6.38 2.68
N ASP A 309 -22.72 5.38 1.96
CA ASP A 309 -23.28 4.90 0.69
C ASP A 309 -23.40 6.00 -0.41
N ASP A 310 -22.62 7.08 -0.31
CA ASP A 310 -22.56 8.18 -1.27
C ASP A 310 -21.43 8.00 -2.30
N LEU A 311 -21.80 7.62 -3.52
CA LEU A 311 -20.86 7.45 -4.63
C LEU A 311 -20.34 8.79 -5.20
N THR A 312 -20.94 9.91 -4.81
CA THR A 312 -20.53 11.25 -5.25
C THR A 312 -19.45 11.87 -4.38
N ASP A 313 -19.10 11.20 -3.26
CA ASP A 313 -17.97 11.60 -2.42
C ASP A 313 -16.66 11.64 -3.26
N PRO A 314 -15.81 12.67 -3.09
CA PRO A 314 -14.59 12.82 -3.88
C PRO A 314 -13.65 11.60 -3.85
N SER A 315 -13.60 10.83 -2.77
CA SER A 315 -12.71 9.66 -2.63
C SER A 315 -13.10 8.51 -3.57
N PRO A 316 -14.33 7.95 -3.52
CA PRO A 316 -14.76 6.96 -4.49
C PRO A 316 -14.83 7.54 -5.90
N ALA A 317 -15.29 8.79 -6.09
CA ALA A 317 -15.38 9.42 -7.41
C ALA A 317 -14.02 9.49 -8.14
N THR A 318 -12.96 9.85 -7.42
CA THR A 318 -11.59 9.87 -7.98
C THR A 318 -11.10 8.44 -8.24
N THR A 319 -11.37 7.50 -7.32
CA THR A 319 -10.99 6.10 -7.50
C THR A 319 -11.65 5.48 -8.73
N PHE A 320 -12.95 5.77 -8.98
CA PHE A 320 -13.69 5.26 -10.14
C PHE A 320 -13.06 5.60 -11.48
N ALA A 321 -12.43 6.77 -11.59
CA ALA A 321 -11.77 7.18 -12.83
C ALA A 321 -10.59 6.27 -13.23
N HIS A 322 -10.06 5.49 -12.28
CA HIS A 322 -8.95 4.57 -12.52
C HIS A 322 -9.37 3.10 -12.60
N LEU A 323 -10.63 2.73 -12.36
CA LEU A 323 -11.05 1.32 -12.33
C LEU A 323 -11.53 0.85 -13.72
N ASP A 324 -11.07 -0.32 -14.15
CA ASP A 324 -11.51 -0.97 -15.39
C ASP A 324 -12.78 -1.81 -15.18
N ALA A 325 -12.93 -2.38 -13.98
CA ALA A 325 -14.08 -3.20 -13.61
C ALA A 325 -14.54 -2.88 -12.19
N THR A 326 -15.86 -2.92 -11.97
CA THR A 326 -16.47 -2.64 -10.67
C THR A 326 -17.40 -3.78 -10.28
N VAL A 327 -17.13 -4.40 -9.14
CA VAL A 327 -17.96 -5.47 -8.57
C VAL A 327 -18.59 -4.94 -7.29
N VAL A 328 -19.92 -4.85 -7.27
CA VAL A 328 -20.67 -4.32 -6.14
C VAL A 328 -21.34 -5.45 -5.35
N LEU A 329 -20.83 -5.70 -4.15
CA LEU A 329 -21.38 -6.67 -3.21
C LEU A 329 -22.54 -6.03 -2.42
N ASN A 330 -23.76 -6.41 -2.78
CA ASN A 330 -24.98 -5.85 -2.22
C ASN A 330 -25.45 -6.63 -0.99
N ARG A 331 -25.72 -5.92 0.12
CA ARG A 331 -26.23 -6.51 1.36
C ARG A 331 -27.56 -7.26 1.18
N ASN A 332 -28.46 -6.77 0.31
CA ASN A 332 -29.75 -7.40 0.06
C ASN A 332 -29.58 -8.78 -0.61
N ILE A 333 -28.60 -8.91 -1.51
CA ILE A 333 -28.29 -10.19 -2.17
C ILE A 333 -27.69 -11.17 -1.16
N ALA A 334 -26.72 -10.71 -0.35
CA ALA A 334 -26.14 -11.53 0.72
C ALA A 334 -27.18 -11.99 1.75
N ALA A 335 -28.16 -11.13 2.09
CA ALA A 335 -29.26 -11.48 3.00
C ALA A 335 -30.21 -12.55 2.44
N MET A 336 -30.23 -12.77 1.12
CA MET A 336 -30.95 -13.87 0.48
C MET A 336 -30.18 -15.20 0.56
N GLY A 337 -28.96 -15.21 1.10
CA GLY A 337 -28.09 -16.39 1.17
C GLY A 337 -27.36 -16.70 -0.13
N LEU A 338 -27.25 -15.73 -1.05
CA LEU A 338 -26.53 -15.87 -2.31
C LEU A 338 -25.09 -15.36 -2.14
N TYR A 339 -24.13 -16.29 -2.20
CA TYR A 339 -22.68 -16.07 -2.20
C TYR A 339 -22.06 -16.75 -3.42
#